data_AF-A0A531M687-F1
#
_entry.id   AF-A0A531M687-F1
#
_cell.length_a   1.000
_cell.length_b   1.000
_cell.length_c   1.000
_cell.angle_alpha   90.00
_cell.angle_beta   90.00
_cell.angle_gamma   90.00
#
_symmetry.space_group_name_H-M   'P 1'
#
loop_
_entity.id
_entity.type
_entity.pdbx_description
1 polymer ?
#
loop_
_entity_poly.entity_id
_entity_poly.type
_entity_poly.pdbx_seq_one_letter_code
_entity_poly.pdbx_strand_id
1 'polypeptide(L)'
;AMERARMSVGHLVKVEVEVDTLVQLEEALAHAPDAVLLDNMSVDDLRNAVAMVGGRAVTEASGRITAAIAPAVAATGIDLIS
;
A
#
# COMPACT_ATOMS: atom_id res chain seq x y z
N ALA A 1 -8.15 -7.08 11.85
CA ALA A 1 -9.22 -7.13 10.82
C ALA A 1 -8.82 -8.06 9.66
N MET A 2 -7.60 -7.92 9.15
CA MET A 2 -7.05 -8.73 8.06
C MET A 2 -7.19 -10.25 8.26
N GLU A 3 -6.90 -10.78 9.45
CA GLU A 3 -7.05 -12.22 9.71
C GLU A 3 -8.49 -12.72 9.49
N ARG A 4 -9.48 -11.95 9.96
CA ARG A 4 -10.89 -12.27 9.72
C ARG A 4 -11.24 -12.19 8.24
N ALA A 5 -10.68 -11.23 7.51
CA ALA A 5 -10.87 -11.11 6.07
C ALA A 5 -10.31 -12.33 5.33
N ARG A 6 -9.08 -12.75 5.65
CA ARG A 6 -8.43 -13.96 5.09
C ARG A 6 -9.26 -15.22 5.33
N MET A 7 -9.83 -15.39 6.52
CA MET A 7 -10.70 -16.53 6.83
C MET A 7 -12.04 -16.52 6.09
N SER A 8 -12.47 -15.38 5.56
CA SER A 8 -13.77 -15.21 4.90
C SER A 8 -13.74 -15.35 3.38
N VAL A 9 -12.55 -15.43 2.79
CA VAL A 9 -12.35 -15.50 1.33
C VAL A 9 -11.61 -16.78 0.93
N GLY A 10 -11.78 -17.20 -0.32
CA GLY A 10 -11.05 -18.34 -0.87
C GLY A 10 -9.56 -18.03 -1.04
N HIS A 11 -8.71 -19.06 -1.07
CA HIS A 11 -7.25 -18.92 -1.16
C HIS A 11 -6.71 -18.26 -2.44
N LEU A 12 -7.58 -17.96 -3.42
CA LEU A 12 -7.24 -17.24 -4.66
C LEU A 12 -7.57 -15.75 -4.59
N VAL A 13 -8.20 -15.28 -3.50
CA VAL A 13 -8.56 -13.88 -3.31
C VAL A 13 -7.47 -13.21 -2.49
N LYS A 14 -6.83 -12.19 -3.07
CA LYS A 14 -5.86 -11.35 -2.37
C LYS A 14 -6.55 -10.45 -1.35
N VAL A 15 -5.88 -10.20 -0.24
CA VAL A 15 -6.33 -9.24 0.77
C VAL A 15 -5.43 -8.01 0.73
N GLU A 16 -6.05 -6.89 0.36
CA GLU A 16 -5.46 -5.56 0.45
C GLU A 16 -5.84 -4.90 1.78
N VAL A 17 -4.93 -4.08 2.31
CA VAL A 17 -5.19 -3.24 3.48
C VAL A 17 -4.83 -1.80 3.15
N GLU A 18 -5.75 -0.90 3.48
CA GLU A 18 -5.56 0.55 3.36
C GLU A 18 -4.95 1.11 4.65
N VAL A 19 -3.97 2.00 4.49
CA VAL A 19 -3.30 2.72 5.57
C VAL A 19 -3.02 4.16 5.15
N ASP A 20 -3.02 5.09 6.10
CA ASP A 20 -2.78 6.52 5.86
C ASP A 20 -1.49 7.04 6.52
N THR A 21 -0.77 6.18 7.24
CA THR A 21 0.48 6.52 7.93
C THR A 21 1.52 5.40 7.88
N LEU A 22 2.81 5.75 7.97
CA LEU A 22 3.91 4.78 8.02
C LEU A 22 3.86 3.87 9.26
N VAL A 23 3.30 4.36 10.38
CA VAL A 23 3.12 3.56 11.60
C VAL A 23 2.10 2.45 11.36
N GLN A 24 0.95 2.77 10.77
CA GLN A 24 -0.04 1.75 10.40
C GLN A 24 0.51 0.77 9.36
N LEU A 25 1.34 1.24 8.41
CA LEU A 25 2.01 0.38 7.45
C LEU A 25 2.92 -0.64 8.15
N GLU A 26 3.72 -0.21 9.12
CA GLU A 26 4.57 -1.10 9.90
C GLU A 26 3.76 -2.18 10.62
N GLU A 27 2.64 -1.81 11.26
CA GLU A 27 1.73 -2.74 11.91
C GLU A 27 1.07 -3.71 10.91
N ALA A 28 0.63 -3.20 9.76
CA ALA A 28 0.00 -4.00 8.72
C ALA A 28 0.96 -5.04 8.14
N LEU A 29 2.22 -4.67 7.91
CA LEU A 29 3.25 -5.57 7.35
C LEU A 29 3.54 -6.76 8.26
N ALA A 30 3.32 -6.66 9.58
CA ALA A 30 3.43 -7.79 10.51
C ALA A 30 2.40 -8.91 10.20
N HIS A 31 1.33 -8.59 9.48
CA HIS A 31 0.28 -9.52 9.06
C HIS A 31 0.40 -9.99 7.60
N ALA A 32 1.51 -9.66 6.93
CA ALA A 32 1.81 -10.07 5.56
C ALA A 32 0.62 -9.87 4.58
N PRO A 33 0.15 -8.64 4.34
CA PRO A 33 -0.88 -8.35 3.34
C PRO A 33 -0.41 -8.74 1.95
N ASP A 34 -1.35 -9.05 1.04
CA ASP A 34 -1.02 -9.28 -0.37
C ASP A 34 -0.74 -7.96 -1.10
N ALA A 35 -1.44 -6.90 -0.70
CA ALA A 35 -1.25 -5.53 -1.17
C ALA A 35 -1.51 -4.51 -0.05
N VAL A 36 -0.90 -3.33 -0.17
CA VAL A 36 -1.11 -2.19 0.72
C VAL A 36 -1.49 -0.97 -0.11
N LEU A 37 -2.63 -0.36 0.23
CA LEU A 37 -3.08 0.89 -0.36
C LEU A 37 -2.67 2.04 0.57
N LEU A 38 -1.86 2.94 0.05
CA LEU A 38 -1.26 4.09 0.75
C LEU A 38 -2.12 5.32 0.46
N ASP A 39 -3.08 5.62 1.33
CA ASP A 39 -4.06 6.68 1.09
C ASP A 39 -3.49 8.07 1.41
N ASN A 40 -3.56 8.98 0.43
CA ASN A 40 -3.28 10.41 0.58
C ASN A 40 -1.88 10.74 1.16
N MET A 41 -0.92 9.83 1.04
CA MET A 41 0.44 10.01 1.55
C MET A 41 1.26 10.95 0.65
N SER A 42 2.20 11.68 1.24
CA SER A 42 3.11 12.55 0.49
C SER A 42 4.09 11.72 -0.36
N VAL A 43 4.68 12.32 -1.39
CA VAL A 43 5.68 11.62 -2.24
C VAL A 43 6.87 11.13 -1.41
N ASP A 44 7.28 11.86 -0.37
CA ASP A 44 8.37 11.42 0.53
C ASP A 44 7.94 10.24 1.39
N ASP A 45 6.71 10.26 1.91
CA ASP A 45 6.16 9.12 2.65
C ASP A 45 5.99 7.89 1.76
N LEU A 46 5.57 8.05 0.50
CA LEU A 46 5.47 6.96 -0.46
C LEU A 46 6.83 6.29 -0.71
N ARG A 47 7.92 7.07 -0.84
CA ARG A 47 9.28 6.50 -0.96
C ARG A 47 9.66 5.68 0.28
N ASN A 48 9.36 6.21 1.46
CA ASN A 48 9.62 5.50 2.72
C ASN A 48 8.78 4.23 2.82
N ALA A 49 7.50 4.30 2.44
CA ALA A 49 6.59 3.17 2.42
C ALA A 49 7.06 2.05 1.48
N VAL A 50 7.44 2.38 0.24
CA VAL A 50 7.99 1.43 -0.73
C VAL A 50 9.24 0.74 -0.16
N ALA A 51 10.15 1.52 0.45
CA ALA A 51 11.35 0.97 1.09
C ALA A 51 11.01 0.07 2.29
N MET A 52 10.04 0.44 3.12
CA MET A 52 9.55 -0.36 4.26
C MET A 52 8.91 -1.67 3.80
N VAL A 53 8.09 -1.63 2.75
CA VAL A 53 7.44 -2.82 2.19
C VAL A 53 8.49 -3.78 1.64
N GLY A 54 9.47 -3.28 0.91
CA GLY A 54 10.63 -4.08 0.46
C GLY A 54 10.22 -5.29 -0.38
N GLY A 55 9.19 -5.14 -1.21
CA GLY A 55 8.66 -6.20 -2.08
C GLY A 55 7.85 -7.30 -1.37
N ARG A 56 7.52 -7.14 -0.09
CA ARG A 56 6.71 -8.12 0.68
C ARG A 56 5.22 -8.08 0.35
N ALA A 57 4.73 -6.97 -0.19
CA ALA A 57 3.36 -6.74 -0.62
C ALA A 57 3.38 -5.84 -1.87
N VAL A 58 2.32 -5.89 -2.68
CA VAL A 58 2.12 -4.92 -3.77
C VAL A 58 1.78 -3.57 -3.14
N THR A 59 2.39 -2.50 -3.63
CA THR A 59 2.14 -1.14 -3.15
C THR A 59 1.24 -0.39 -4.13
N GLU A 60 0.17 0.21 -3.62
CA GLU A 60 -0.73 1.06 -4.39
C GLU A 60 -0.77 2.45 -3.76
N ALA A 61 -0.57 3.50 -4.56
CA ALA A 61 -0.80 4.87 -4.12
C ALA A 61 -2.20 5.30 -4.55
N SER A 62 -2.99 5.81 -3.59
CA SER A 62 -4.34 6.31 -3.83
C SER A 62 -4.59 7.66 -3.15
N GLY A 63 -5.72 8.28 -3.47
CA GLY A 63 -6.14 9.54 -2.88
C GLY A 63 -5.53 10.77 -3.58
N ARG A 64 -6.41 11.61 -4.17
CA ARG A 64 -6.07 12.90 -4.80
C ARG A 64 -4.95 12.82 -5.85
N ILE A 65 -4.79 11.67 -6.52
CA ILE A 65 -3.88 11.54 -7.65
C ILE A 65 -4.39 12.39 -8.83
N THR A 66 -3.48 13.19 -9.37
CA THR A 66 -3.72 13.98 -10.59
C THR A 66 -2.64 13.67 -11.62
N ALA A 67 -2.92 13.91 -12.89
CA ALA A 67 -1.94 13.75 -13.96
C ALA A 67 -0.64 14.57 -13.73
N ALA A 68 -0.73 15.67 -12.97
CA ALA A 68 0.41 16.49 -12.63
C ALA A 68 1.34 15.83 -11.60
N ILE A 69 0.80 15.07 -10.65
CA ILE A 69 1.60 14.44 -9.58
C ILE A 69 1.92 12.96 -9.85
N ALA A 70 1.16 12.30 -10.73
CA ALA A 70 1.35 10.89 -11.07
C ALA A 70 2.79 10.53 -11.49
N PRO A 71 3.54 11.36 -12.26
CA PRO A 71 4.94 11.06 -12.56
C PRO A 71 5.85 11.03 -11.32
N ALA A 72 5.62 11.95 -10.37
CA ALA A 72 6.40 12.00 -9.13
C ALA A 72 6.08 10.82 -8.22
N VAL A 73 4.81 10.41 -8.17
CA VAL A 73 4.34 9.21 -7.44
C VAL A 73 4.93 7.95 -8.06
N ALA A 74 4.88 7.78 -9.39
CA ALA A 74 5.49 6.63 -10.08
C ALA A 74 7.01 6.54 -9.82
N ALA A 75 7.70 7.67 -9.76
CA ALA A 75 9.13 7.73 -9.46
C ALA A 75 9.49 7.30 -8.02
N THR A 76 8.52 7.09 -7.13
CA THR A 76 8.76 6.55 -5.78
C THR A 76 9.09 5.05 -5.79
N GLY A 77 8.76 4.36 -6.89
CA GLY A 77 8.84 2.90 -6.98
C GLY A 77 7.56 2.18 -6.58
N ILE A 78 6.44 2.90 -6.45
CA ILE A 78 5.11 2.31 -6.25
C ILE A 78 4.75 1.36 -7.40
N ASP A 79 4.06 0.26 -7.11
CA ASP A 79 3.67 -0.72 -8.13
C ASP A 79 2.43 -0.26 -8.92
N LEU A 80 1.47 0.35 -8.23
CA LEU A 80 0.17 0.75 -8.77
C LEU A 80 -0.20 2.17 -8.34
N ILE A 81 -0.99 2.84 -9.19
CA ILE A 81 -1.58 4.15 -8.94
C ILE A 81 -3.06 4.08 -9.32
N SER A 82 -3.96 4.48 -8.42
CA SER A 82 -5.41 4.53 -8.65
C SER A 82 -6.03 5.93 -8.59
#